data_AF-A0AAD8FF90-F1
#
_entry.id   AF-A0AAD8FF90-F1
#
_cell.length_a   1.000
_cell.length_b   1.000
_cell.length_c   1.000
_cell.angle_alpha   90.00
_cell.angle_beta   90.00
_cell.angle_gamma   90.00
#
_symmetry.space_group_name_H-M   'P 1'
#
loop_
_entity.id
_entity.type
_entity.pdbx_description
1 polymer ?
#
loop_
_entity_poly.entity_id
_entity_poly.type
_entity_poly.pdbx_seq_one_letter_code
_entity_poly.pdbx_strand_id
1 'polypeptide(L)'
;VYAPGETIPYDSCNYCACGGPFIYCTLMLCPEDHGMCFVEDQWYNNGTVVPSGDSCNTCVCENNEVTCTLMACDDQVIEESTE
;
A
#
# COMPACT_ATOMS: atom_id res chain seq x y z
N VAL A 1 -1.43 -8.12 13.54
CA VAL A 1 -1.12 -7.59 14.89
C VAL A 1 -0.13 -6.46 14.68
N TYR A 2 -0.45 -5.24 15.10
CA TYR A 2 0.44 -4.09 14.92
C TYR A 2 1.35 -3.92 16.14
N ALA A 3 2.63 -3.62 15.91
CA ALA A 3 3.58 -3.36 16.98
C ALA A 3 3.29 -2.00 17.65
N PRO A 4 3.51 -1.84 18.97
CA PRO A 4 3.39 -0.54 19.61
C PRO A 4 4.27 0.52 18.93
N GLY A 5 3.66 1.65 18.57
CA GLY A 5 4.32 2.73 17.81
C GLY A 5 4.26 2.58 16.29
N GLU A 6 3.73 1.47 15.76
CA GLU A 6 3.48 1.31 14.33
C GLU A 6 2.34 2.23 13.87
N THR A 7 2.58 2.93 12.76
CA THR A 7 1.59 3.75 12.07
C THR A 7 0.84 2.91 11.05
N ILE A 8 -0.49 2.93 11.13
CA ILE A 8 -1.40 2.17 10.30
C ILE A 8 -2.13 3.17 9.40
N PRO A 9 -2.04 3.05 8.07
CA PRO A 9 -2.81 3.94 7.20
C PRO A 9 -4.33 3.70 7.37
N TYR A 10 -5.13 4.77 7.44
CA TYR A 10 -6.59 4.66 7.63
C TYR A 10 -7.38 5.16 6.42
N ASP A 11 -7.05 6.37 5.95
CA ASP A 11 -7.56 6.93 4.70
C ASP A 11 -6.46 7.76 4.01
N SER A 12 -6.84 8.57 3.03
CA SER A 12 -5.92 9.36 2.22
C SER A 12 -5.12 10.42 2.98
N CYS A 13 -5.43 10.73 4.24
CA CYS A 13 -4.63 11.67 5.04
C CYS A 13 -4.57 11.34 6.52
N ASN A 14 -5.46 10.47 6.99
CA ASN A 14 -5.49 10.01 8.35
C ASN A 14 -4.71 8.72 8.51
N TYR A 15 -4.04 8.64 9.66
CA TYR A 15 -3.33 7.46 10.09
C TYR A 15 -3.72 7.13 11.52
N CYS A 16 -3.58 5.86 11.86
CA CYS A 16 -3.72 5.34 13.21
C CYS A 16 -2.35 4.95 13.77
N ALA A 17 -2.27 4.85 15.09
CA ALA A 17 -1.09 4.35 15.80
C ALA A 17 -1.52 3.29 16.82
N CYS A 18 -0.76 2.19 16.88
CA CYS A 18 -0.93 1.19 17.91
C CYS A 18 -0.32 1.68 19.23
N GLY A 19 -1.14 1.95 20.24
CA GLY A 19 -0.70 2.37 21.57
C GLY A 19 -0.75 1.26 22.61
N GLY A 20 -0.64 -0.01 22.19
CA GLY A 20 -0.77 -1.18 23.05
C GLY A 20 -2.19 -1.77 22.98
N PRO A 21 -3.04 -1.65 24.02
CA PRO A 21 -4.39 -2.20 24.00
C PRO A 21 -5.39 -1.39 23.15
N PHE A 22 -5.01 -0.19 22.71
CA PHE A 22 -5.87 0.72 21.96
C PHE A 22 -5.19 1.19 20.66
N ILE A 23 -6.04 1.50 19.67
CA ILE A 23 -5.64 2.16 18.42
C ILE A 23 -6.13 3.61 18.50
N TYR A 24 -5.25 4.56 18.18
CA TYR A 24 -5.57 6.00 18.14
C TYR A 24 -5.43 6.50 16.71
N CYS A 25 -6.44 7.16 16.16
CA CYS A 25 -6.43 7.66 14.78
C CYS A 25 -6.55 9.18 14.73
N THR A 26 -5.97 9.81 13.71
CA THR A 26 -6.27 11.19 13.36
C THR A 26 -7.66 11.27 12.70
N LEU A 27 -8.36 12.39 12.88
CA LEU A 27 -9.66 12.66 12.24
C LEU A 27 -9.63 14.05 11.59
N MET A 28 -8.76 14.17 10.59
CA MET A 28 -8.62 15.37 9.77
C MET A 28 -9.63 15.33 8.63
N LEU A 29 -10.17 16.49 8.27
CA LEU A 29 -10.87 16.66 7.01
C LEU A 29 -9.82 16.58 5.90
N CYS A 30 -9.77 15.45 5.20
CA CYS A 30 -8.86 15.30 4.08
C CYS A 30 -9.32 16.20 2.94
N PRO A 31 -8.48 17.13 2.45
CA PRO A 31 -8.74 17.76 1.17
C PRO A 31 -9.00 16.71 0.08
N GLU A 32 -9.87 17.04 -0.86
CA GLU A 32 -10.02 16.27 -2.09
C GLU A 32 -8.62 16.17 -2.74
N ASP A 33 -8.20 14.94 -3.08
CA ASP A 33 -6.95 14.62 -3.79
C ASP A 33 -5.62 14.60 -3.02
N HIS A 34 -5.50 13.83 -1.93
CA HIS A 34 -4.16 13.42 -1.45
C HIS A 34 -3.44 12.45 -2.42
N GLY A 35 -4.09 12.05 -3.51
CA GLY A 35 -3.50 11.25 -4.58
C GLY A 35 -3.02 9.86 -4.13
N MET A 36 -3.49 9.39 -2.97
CA MET A 36 -3.12 8.12 -2.38
C MET A 36 -3.94 6.98 -2.98
N CYS A 37 -3.35 5.80 -3.07
CA CYS A 37 -3.98 4.63 -3.65
C CYS A 37 -4.17 3.56 -2.58
N PHE A 38 -5.31 2.88 -2.62
CA PHE A 38 -5.59 1.75 -1.75
C PHE A 38 -5.37 0.45 -2.52
N VAL A 39 -4.36 -0.32 -2.12
CA VAL A 39 -3.94 -1.57 -2.77
C VAL A 39 -3.73 -2.63 -1.69
N GLU A 40 -4.32 -3.81 -1.85
CA GLU A 40 -4.17 -4.95 -0.92
C GLU A 40 -4.34 -4.58 0.57
N ASP A 41 -5.42 -3.85 0.88
CA ASP A 41 -5.75 -3.39 2.24
C ASP A 41 -4.75 -2.38 2.85
N GLN A 42 -3.90 -1.78 2.03
CA GLN A 42 -2.91 -0.79 2.45
C GLN A 42 -3.02 0.49 1.61
N TRP A 43 -2.87 1.64 2.25
CA TRP A 43 -2.75 2.93 1.55
C TRP A 43 -1.30 3.23 1.19
N TYR A 44 -1.10 3.72 -0.03
CA TYR A 44 0.17 4.11 -0.61
C TYR A 44 0.17 5.60 -0.94
N ASN A 45 1.28 6.29 -0.67
CA ASN A 45 1.41 7.71 -0.98
C ASN A 45 1.50 7.93 -2.49
N ASN A 46 1.02 9.09 -2.93
CA ASN A 46 1.20 9.54 -4.31
C ASN A 46 2.70 9.51 -4.69
N GLY A 47 3.01 8.97 -5.87
CA GLY A 47 4.36 8.77 -6.40
C GLY A 47 5.12 7.57 -5.86
N THR A 48 4.52 6.73 -5.01
CA THR A 48 5.20 5.53 -4.48
C THR A 48 4.97 4.30 -5.36
N VAL A 49 5.97 3.41 -5.41
CA VAL A 49 5.83 2.08 -6.02
C VAL A 49 4.91 1.23 -5.15
N VAL A 50 3.98 0.54 -5.79
CA VAL A 50 3.01 -0.36 -5.15
C VAL A 50 3.17 -1.79 -5.68
N PRO A 51 2.68 -2.81 -4.95
CA PRO A 51 2.69 -4.18 -5.43
C PRO A 51 1.97 -4.31 -6.78
N SER A 52 2.59 -4.98 -7.74
CA SER A 52 1.99 -5.26 -9.06
C SER A 52 1.16 -6.54 -9.09
N GLY A 53 1.32 -7.41 -8.08
CA GLY A 53 0.73 -8.76 -8.08
C GLY A 53 1.45 -9.75 -8.99
N ASP A 54 2.47 -9.29 -9.73
CA ASP A 54 3.35 -10.10 -10.57
C ASP A 54 4.83 -9.85 -10.21
N SER A 55 5.75 -10.63 -10.77
CA SER A 55 7.18 -10.53 -10.48
C SER A 55 7.93 -9.58 -11.41
N CYS A 56 7.26 -9.01 -12.42
CA CYS A 56 7.95 -8.32 -13.50
C CYS A 56 7.50 -6.87 -13.68
N ASN A 57 6.22 -6.56 -13.55
CA ASN A 57 5.72 -5.21 -13.74
C ASN A 57 6.00 -4.32 -12.54
N THR A 58 6.19 -3.03 -12.82
CA THR A 58 6.29 -2.00 -11.79
C THR A 58 5.02 -1.18 -11.81
N CYS A 59 4.35 -1.07 -10.66
CA CYS A 59 3.17 -0.25 -10.48
C CYS A 59 3.50 0.96 -9.60
N VAL A 60 2.92 2.12 -9.92
CA VAL A 60 3.07 3.36 -9.18
C VAL A 60 1.70 3.91 -8.86
N CYS A 61 1.53 4.38 -7.63
CA CYS A 61 0.36 5.15 -7.23
C CYS A 61 0.50 6.59 -7.72
N GLU A 62 -0.40 7.06 -8.59
CA GLU A 62 -0.47 8.44 -9.03
C GLU A 62 -1.92 8.95 -8.99
N ASN A 63 -2.16 10.03 -8.24
CA ASN A 63 -3.45 10.74 -8.24
C ASN A 63 -4.68 9.83 -7.99
N ASN A 64 -4.58 8.93 -6.99
CA ASN A 64 -5.61 7.93 -6.65
C ASN A 64 -5.79 6.80 -7.68
N GLU A 65 -4.90 6.69 -8.66
CA GLU A 65 -4.89 5.63 -9.66
C GLU A 65 -3.58 4.84 -9.59
N VAL A 66 -3.65 3.53 -9.80
CA VAL A 66 -2.46 2.68 -9.90
C VAL A 66 -2.15 2.47 -11.37
N THR A 67 -0.98 2.95 -11.81
CA THR A 67 -0.49 2.75 -13.17
C THR A 67 0.66 1.75 -13.17
N CYS A 68 0.57 0.73 -14.02
CA CYS A 68 1.57 -0.33 -14.12
C CYS A 68 2.25 -0.34 -15.49
N THR A 69 3.49 -0.82 -15.54
CA THR A 69 4.08 -1.26 -16.81
C THR A 69 3.29 -2.41 -17.41
N LEU A 70 3.40 -2.61 -18.73
CA LEU A 70 2.71 -3.68 -19.47
C LEU A 70 3.71 -4.63 -20.11
N MET A 71 4.59 -5.21 -19.28
CA MET A 71 5.52 -6.25 -19.71
C MET A 71 4.81 -7.60 -19.71
N ALA A 72 5.11 -8.41 -20.72
CA ALA A 72 4.72 -9.82 -20.70
C ALA A 72 5.60 -10.53 -19.66
N CYS A 73 5.04 -10.83 -18.48
CA CYS A 73 5.73 -11.63 -17.48
C CYS A 73 5.72 -13.10 -17.91
N ASP A 74 6.84 -13.78 -17.74
CA ASP A 74 6.91 -15.23 -17.84
C ASP A 74 6.54 -15.78 -16.45
N ASP A 75 5.48 -16.59 -16.34
CA ASP A 75 4.88 -17.08 -15.08
C ASP A 75 5.76 -18.12 -14.34
N GLN A 76 7.08 -17.94 -14.32
CA GLN A 76 8.02 -18.96 -13.86
C GLN A 76 9.06 -18.40 -12.89
N VAL A 77 8.67 -18.14 -11.64
CA VAL A 77 9.48 -18.52 -10.46
C VAL A 77 8.57 -18.76 -9.25
N ILE A 78 7.91 -19.92 -9.22
CA ILE A 78 7.72 -20.65 -7.96
C ILE A 78 8.58 -21.91 -8.10
N GLU A 79 9.89 -21.72 -8.05
CA GLU A 79 10.77 -22.82 -7.64
C GLU A 79 10.51 -23.00 -6.14
N GLU A 80 9.47 -23.75 -5.80
CA GLU A 80 9.44 -24.45 -4.52
C GLU A 80 10.64 -25.40 -4.51
N SER A 81 11.82 -24.89 -4.11
CA SER A 81 12.95 -25.72 -3.76
C SER A 81 12.64 -26.38 -2.41
N THR A 82 11.77 -27.39 -2.44
CA THR A 82 11.68 -28.40 -1.38
C THR A 82 12.70 -29.49 -1.67
N GLU A 83 13.80 -29.50 -0.90
CA GLU A 83 14.54 -30.71 -0.53
C GLU A 83 14.53 -30.85 0.99
#